data_AF-A0AAP9XUY9-F1
#
_entry.id   AF-A0AAP9XUY9-F1
#
_cell.length_a   1.000
_cell.length_b   1.000
_cell.length_c   1.000
_cell.angle_alpha   90.00
_cell.angle_beta   90.00
_cell.angle_gamma   90.00
#
_symmetry.space_group_name_H-M   'P 1'
#
loop_
_entity.id
_entity.type
_entity.pdbx_description
1 polymer ?
#
loop_
_entity_poly.entity_id
_entity_poly.type
_entity_poly.pdbx_seq_one_letter_code
_entity_poly.pdbx_strand_id
1 'polypeptide(L)'
;MQIDFCAEPVDVDAVCRDLENGDVAVIHTARPNFKDLHDAVSPLMRGSAILPLAVRDAEGGWHWYLMNGDREPRPLTEVDARVAGAIAAWQAAGRPTPYRIAAAR
;
A
#
# COMPACT_ATOMS: atom_id res chain seq x y z
N MET A 1 5.02 -0.68 -12.19
CA MET A 1 4.07 -0.99 -11.12
C MET A 1 4.01 -2.46 -10.91
N GLN A 2 4.73 -2.89 -9.90
CA GLN A 2 4.27 -3.93 -9.02
C GLN A 2 3.29 -3.33 -8.00
N ILE A 3 2.42 -4.16 -7.44
CA ILE A 3 1.52 -3.81 -6.34
C ILE A 3 1.81 -4.81 -5.23
N ASP A 4 2.41 -4.32 -4.14
CA ASP A 4 2.83 -5.13 -3.01
C ASP A 4 1.88 -4.93 -1.84
N PHE A 5 1.56 -6.02 -1.15
CA PHE A 5 0.59 -6.00 -0.04
C PHE A 5 1.33 -6.13 1.29
N CYS A 6 1.24 -5.10 2.13
CA CYS A 6 1.87 -5.08 3.44
C CYS A 6 0.89 -5.48 4.55
N ALA A 7 1.39 -6.23 5.52
CA ALA A 7 0.66 -6.77 6.67
C ALA A 7 1.21 -6.22 7.98
N GLU A 8 0.47 -6.38 9.09
CA GLU A 8 1.06 -6.12 10.41
C GLU A 8 2.00 -7.26 10.86
N PRO A 9 3.17 -6.95 11.43
CA PRO A 9 3.76 -5.61 11.54
C PRO A 9 4.28 -5.09 10.19
N VAL A 10 4.00 -3.83 9.87
CA VAL A 10 4.45 -3.21 8.61
C VAL A 10 5.95 -2.91 8.71
N ASP A 11 6.73 -3.44 7.78
CA ASP A 11 8.16 -3.15 7.63
C ASP A 11 8.33 -1.85 6.81
N VAL A 12 8.73 -0.77 7.49
CA VAL A 12 8.91 0.56 6.88
C VAL A 12 10.03 0.55 5.84
N ASP A 13 11.11 -0.19 6.08
CA ASP A 13 12.25 -0.25 5.15
C ASP A 13 11.88 -1.01 3.86
N ALA A 14 11.03 -2.04 3.99
CA ALA A 14 10.47 -2.72 2.82
C ALA A 14 9.58 -1.78 2.00
N VAL A 15 8.67 -1.04 2.66
CA VAL A 15 7.82 -0.05 1.99
C VAL A 15 8.64 1.02 1.26
N CYS A 16 9.69 1.56 1.89
CA CYS A 16 10.58 2.51 1.24
C CYS A 16 11.22 1.91 -0.01
N ARG A 17 11.76 0.69 0.07
CA ARG A 17 12.39 0.00 -1.05
C ARG A 17 11.44 -0.21 -2.22
N ASP A 18 10.21 -0.62 -1.96
CA ASP A 18 9.18 -0.83 -2.98
C ASP A 18 8.84 0.51 -3.67
N LEU A 19 8.68 1.58 -2.89
CA LEU A 19 8.40 2.92 -3.42
C LEU A 19 9.59 3.53 -4.19
N GLU A 20 10.83 3.18 -3.86
CA GLU A 20 12.03 3.57 -4.63
C GLU A 20 12.06 2.90 -6.01
N ASN A 21 11.56 1.68 -6.12
CA ASN A 21 11.47 0.93 -7.37
C ASN A 21 10.31 1.39 -8.28
N GLY A 22 9.46 2.32 -7.81
CA GLY A 22 8.28 2.78 -8.53
C GLY A 22 7.09 1.83 -8.40
N ASP A 23 7.06 1.05 -7.32
CA ASP A 23 5.96 0.16 -6.99
C ASP A 23 4.93 0.85 -6.09
N VAL A 24 3.75 0.24 -5.99
CA VAL A 24 2.66 0.70 -5.14
C VAL A 24 2.56 -0.22 -3.93
N ALA A 25 2.63 0.34 -2.73
CA ALA A 25 2.50 -0.42 -1.49
C ALA A 25 1.07 -0.30 -0.96
N VAL A 26 0.27 -1.36 -1.10
CA VAL A 26 -1.08 -1.47 -0.53
C VAL A 26 -0.97 -1.88 0.93
N ILE A 27 -1.49 -1.02 1.81
CA ILE A 27 -1.35 -1.18 3.25
C ILE A 27 -2.69 -1.65 3.81
N HIS A 28 -2.74 -2.93 4.19
CA HIS A 28 -3.90 -3.46 4.87
C HIS A 28 -3.59 -3.67 6.36
N THR A 29 -3.97 -2.67 7.16
CA THR A 29 -3.78 -2.66 8.63
C THR A 29 -5.13 -2.63 9.34
N ALA A 30 -5.24 -3.37 10.45
CA ALA A 30 -6.39 -3.32 11.36
C ALA A 30 -6.33 -2.12 12.33
N ARG A 31 -5.21 -1.38 12.35
CA ARG A 31 -5.01 -0.19 13.18
C ARG A 31 -5.30 1.09 12.40
N PRO A 32 -5.81 2.15 13.04
CA PRO A 32 -6.10 3.45 12.41
C PRO A 32 -4.85 4.26 12.01
N ASN A 33 -3.67 3.64 11.92
CA ASN A 33 -2.38 4.32 11.94
C ASN A 33 -1.77 4.50 10.55
N PHE A 34 -2.58 4.49 9.48
CA PHE A 34 -2.09 4.75 8.12
C PHE A 34 -1.37 6.11 8.03
N LYS A 35 -1.85 7.10 8.78
CA LYS A 35 -1.16 8.39 8.94
C LYS A 35 0.24 8.23 9.55
N ASP A 36 0.37 7.45 10.64
CA ASP A 36 1.67 7.23 11.28
C ASP A 36 2.65 6.54 10.33
N LEU A 37 2.15 5.62 9.49
CA LEU A 37 2.97 4.97 8.48
C LEU A 37 3.44 5.99 7.42
N HIS A 38 2.54 6.85 6.94
CA HIS A 38 2.93 7.92 6.01
C HIS A 38 3.94 8.88 6.63
N ASP A 39 3.76 9.25 7.90
CA ASP A 39 4.69 10.07 8.67
C ASP A 39 6.05 9.38 8.90
N ALA A 40 6.08 8.04 8.96
CA ALA A 40 7.32 7.26 9.09
C ALA A 40 8.08 7.10 7.75
N VAL A 41 7.35 6.88 6.65
CA VAL A 41 7.92 6.64 5.31
C VAL A 41 8.39 7.95 4.67
N SER A 42 7.59 9.03 4.75
CA SER A 42 7.86 10.27 4.01
C SER A 42 9.22 10.92 4.32
N PRO A 43 9.70 10.96 5.58
CA PRO A 43 11.01 11.53 5.90
C PRO A 43 12.19 10.70 5.38
N LEU A 44 11.99 9.39 5.16
CA LEU A 44 13.01 8.48 4.64
C LEU A 44 13.13 8.60 3.11
N MET A 45 12.01 8.83 2.43
CA MET A 45 11.92 9.00 0.97
C MET A 45 12.27 10.42 0.53
N ARG A 46 13.45 10.92 0.93
CA ARG A 46 13.85 12.33 0.70
C ARG A 46 13.84 12.70 -0.78
N GLY A 47 13.12 13.77 -1.10
CA GLY A 47 13.01 14.27 -2.47
C GLY A 47 12.04 13.48 -3.34
N SER A 48 11.23 12.59 -2.75
CA SER A 48 10.09 11.94 -3.40
C SER A 48 8.77 12.38 -2.78
N ALA A 49 7.77 12.66 -3.61
CA ALA A 49 6.40 12.94 -3.19
C ALA A 49 5.66 11.63 -2.89
N ILE A 50 5.67 11.20 -1.63
CA ILE A 50 4.92 10.03 -1.19
C ILE A 50 3.46 10.40 -0.97
N LEU A 51 2.58 9.83 -1.78
CA LEU A 51 1.15 10.12 -1.78
C LEU A 51 0.39 9.07 -0.97
N PRO A 52 -0.32 9.48 0.11
CA PRO A 52 -1.24 8.62 0.85
C PRO A 52 -2.61 8.63 0.15
N LEU A 53 -3.01 7.48 -0.40
CA LEU A 53 -4.19 7.36 -1.25
C LEU A 53 -5.14 6.26 -0.74
N ALA A 54 -6.36 6.29 -1.25
CA ALA A 54 -7.38 5.31 -0.92
C ALA A 54 -8.13 4.89 -2.19
N VAL A 55 -8.44 3.60 -2.30
CA VAL A 55 -9.25 3.05 -3.37
C VAL A 55 -10.41 2.24 -2.79
N ARG A 56 -11.53 2.23 -3.51
CA ARG A 56 -12.69 1.42 -3.17
C ARG A 56 -12.66 0.12 -3.96
N ASP A 57 -12.80 -1.03 -3.29
CA ASP A 57 -12.92 -2.33 -3.95
C ASP A 57 -14.32 -2.57 -4.53
N ALA A 58 -14.48 -3.70 -5.21
CA ALA A 58 -15.75 -4.09 -5.84
C ALA A 58 -16.87 -4.40 -4.83
N GLU A 59 -16.53 -4.75 -3.59
CA GLU A 59 -17.48 -5.01 -2.50
C GLU A 59 -17.85 -3.71 -1.75
N GLY A 60 -17.19 -2.60 -2.09
CA GLY A 60 -17.44 -1.28 -1.53
C GLY A 60 -16.56 -0.94 -0.33
N GLY A 61 -15.60 -1.78 0.03
CA GLY A 61 -14.60 -1.57 1.08
C GLY A 61 -13.51 -0.59 0.65
N TRP A 62 -13.01 0.21 1.60
CA TRP A 62 -11.92 1.16 1.37
C TRP A 62 -10.57 0.55 1.75
N HIS A 63 -9.59 0.73 0.87
CA HIS A 63 -8.22 0.24 1.04
C HIS A 63 -7.23 1.38 0.87
N TRP A 64 -6.26 1.47 1.78
CA TRP A 64 -5.24 2.51 1.77
C TRP A 64 -3.97 2.03 1.07
N TYR A 65 -3.31 2.91 0.34
CA TYR A 65 -2.04 2.59 -0.33
C TYR A 65 -1.13 3.80 -0.40
N LEU A 66 0.18 3.54 -0.44
CA LEU A 66 1.22 4.53 -0.67
C LEU A 66 1.75 4.40 -2.10
N MET A 67 2.05 5.54 -2.70
CA MET A 67 2.64 5.61 -4.02
C MET A 67 3.72 6.69 -4.04
N ASN A 68 4.80 6.45 -4.78
CA ASN A 68 5.77 7.49 -5.10
C ASN A 68 5.30 8.26 -6.34
N GLY A 69 4.75 9.46 -6.14
CA GLY A 69 4.19 10.30 -7.20
C GLY A 69 5.23 10.77 -8.23
N ASP A 70 6.50 10.87 -7.85
CA ASP A 70 7.57 11.28 -8.78
C ASP A 70 8.03 10.14 -9.68
N ARG A 71 7.70 8.89 -9.33
CA ARG A 71 8.07 7.68 -10.06
C ARG A 71 6.91 7.05 -10.81
N GLU A 72 5.68 7.51 -10.58
CA GLU A 72 4.49 7.03 -11.25
C GLU A 72 4.06 7.97 -12.39
N PRO A 73 4.40 7.66 -13.65
CA PRO A 73 4.04 8.50 -14.79
C PRO A 73 2.58 8.36 -15.21
N ARG A 74 1.84 7.37 -14.69
CA ARG A 74 0.45 7.12 -15.10
C ARG A 74 -0.55 8.03 -14.39
N PRO A 75 -1.70 8.30 -15.02
CA PRO A 75 -2.80 8.99 -14.36
C PRO A 75 -3.29 8.23 -13.13
N LEU A 76 -3.63 8.95 -12.05
CA LEU A 76 -4.16 8.35 -10.81
C LEU A 76 -5.35 7.43 -11.04
N THR A 77 -6.22 7.75 -12.00
CA THR A 77 -7.38 6.91 -12.34
C THR A 77 -6.98 5.54 -12.88
N GLU A 78 -5.87 5.44 -13.62
CA GLU A 78 -5.33 4.17 -14.12
C GLU A 78 -4.64 3.39 -12.99
N VAL A 79 -3.98 4.08 -12.07
CA VAL A 79 -3.37 3.48 -10.87
C VAL A 79 -4.47 2.89 -9.98
N ASP A 80 -5.49 3.68 -9.63
CA ASP A 80 -6.63 3.25 -8.81
C ASP A 80 -7.30 2.00 -9.39
N ALA A 81 -7.60 2.00 -10.70
CA ALA A 81 -8.21 0.86 -11.37
C ALA A 81 -7.36 -0.41 -11.25
N ARG A 82 -6.03 -0.28 -11.38
CA ARG A 82 -5.10 -1.41 -11.21
C ARG A 82 -5.02 -1.88 -9.76
N VAL A 83 -4.96 -0.96 -8.79
CA VAL A 83 -4.93 -1.30 -7.36
C VAL A 83 -6.22 -2.02 -6.95
N ALA A 84 -7.38 -1.50 -7.35
CA ALA A 84 -8.67 -2.16 -7.11
C ALA A 84 -8.72 -3.57 -7.72
N GLY A 85 -8.24 -3.74 -8.96
CA GLY A 85 -8.18 -5.04 -9.63
C GLY A 85 -7.24 -6.03 -8.91
N ALA A 86 -6.09 -5.55 -8.43
CA ALA A 86 -5.16 -6.38 -7.67
C ALA A 86 -5.75 -6.82 -6.32
N ILE A 87 -6.42 -5.91 -5.59
CA ILE A 87 -7.14 -6.23 -4.36
C ILE A 87 -8.21 -7.29 -4.62
N ALA A 88 -9.04 -7.12 -5.66
CA ALA A 88 -10.09 -8.07 -6.00
C ALA A 88 -9.54 -9.45 -6.37
N ALA A 89 -8.48 -9.52 -7.18
CA ALA A 89 -7.83 -10.78 -7.54
C ALA A 89 -7.26 -11.49 -6.31
N TRP A 90 -6.70 -10.72 -5.40
CA TRP A 90 -6.12 -11.24 -4.17
C TRP A 90 -7.18 -11.72 -3.16
N GLN A 91 -8.28 -10.98 -2.98
CA GLN A 91 -9.46 -11.41 -2.21
C GLN A 91 -10.07 -12.69 -2.78
N ALA A 92 -10.26 -12.76 -4.11
CA ALA A 92 -10.85 -13.89 -4.81
C ALA A 92 -10.02 -15.18 -4.70
N ALA A 93 -8.69 -15.06 -4.54
CA ALA A 93 -7.81 -16.20 -4.32
C ALA A 93 -8.02 -16.86 -2.93
N GLY A 94 -8.95 -16.37 -2.10
CA GLY A 94 -9.15 -16.82 -0.73
C GLY A 94 -7.91 -16.60 0.14
N ARG A 95 -6.96 -15.81 -0.35
CA ARG A 95 -5.79 -15.39 0.42
C ARG A 95 -6.36 -14.42 1.44
N PRO A 96 -6.28 -14.75 2.75
CA PRO A 96 -6.77 -13.83 3.75
C PRO A 96 -6.07 -12.50 3.51
N THR A 97 -6.83 -11.41 3.65
CA THR A 97 -6.25 -10.10 4.00
C THR A 97 -5.14 -10.33 5.00
N PRO A 98 -3.90 -9.83 4.84
CA PRO A 98 -2.82 -10.48 5.54
C PRO A 98 -3.04 -10.28 7.04
N TYR A 99 -3.50 -11.35 7.68
CA TYR A 99 -4.00 -11.39 9.03
C TYR A 99 -3.26 -12.51 9.72
N ARG A 100 -2.17 -12.15 10.42
CA ARG A 100 -1.89 -12.64 11.77
C ARG A 100 -0.69 -11.94 12.39
N ILE A 101 -0.96 -11.30 13.53
CA ILE A 101 0.01 -11.02 14.59
C ILE A 101 0.65 -12.36 15.01
N ALA A 102 1.95 -12.51 14.77
CA ALA A 102 2.79 -13.35 15.61
C ALA A 102 3.58 -12.41 16.51
N ALA A 103 3.29 -12.43 17.82
CA ALA A 103 4.15 -11.78 18.80
C ALA A 103 5.54 -12.41 18.67
N ALA A 104 6.55 -11.60 18.36
CA ALA A 104 7.93 -12.04 18.41
C ALA A 104 8.23 -12.48 19.85
N ARG A 105 8.64 -13.73 20.00
CA ARG A 105 9.30 -14.25 21.20
C ARG A 105 10.79 -13.94 21.11
#